data_AF-A0A8J4XLJ3-F1
#
_entry.id   AF-A0A8J4XLJ3-F1
#
_cell.length_a   1.000
_cell.length_b   1.000
_cell.length_c   1.000
_cell.angle_alpha   90.00
_cell.angle_beta   90.00
_cell.angle_gamma   90.00
#
_symmetry.space_group_name_H-M   'P 1'
#
loop_
_entity.id
_entity.type
_entity.pdbx_description
1 polymer ?
#
loop_
_entity_poly.entity_id
_entity_poly.type
_entity_poly.pdbx_seq_one_letter_code
_entity_poly.pdbx_strand_id
1 'polypeptide(L)'
;MFARVWLVAVLWCCILWKGYHVGAANTCPPAFLNRCNCGMEYSVYDGSTDMKYTVDCTNAGFQTVTMLQSLPSRTEVLIFTGNRIPTLPINVFNKTVFNQLETIDMSNNHIRFIQGKTFHGVSTVKTLILNHNDLEITDKKERPRLFSNFDQLMHLHLTNAFSEKINSTDYLLSLEDIFYESRLDFLRTLHLEQNEIWTIGNNTRVFCQLPKLEQLLLTDNRLRDFDFGIDCLHSLRYINLERNMITRLSGDAMRRLEDFTRTTSPVKIRMHQNIFVCDCRSKHFIEWLNTTHVDIDGWKDYKCVDGYPSSNIDKTLKEVVVQSDCGASVGNTKITDLVFADDAVIFAESLEVLVMALEALHEEAKPLGLEVSWLKTKVQVRELRCPSYGKSDSVGTMGPMSHGNHSHGYSSATIGALSFLLVFTSSMLLAVAYFHKQKLKSIFVPYWDFITRKIGYTGLSHDEAPQEVNV
;
A
#
# COMPACT_ATOMS: atom_id res chain seq x y z
N MET A 1 -28.52 -71.00 58.99
CA MET A 1 -28.20 -71.24 57.57
C MET A 1 -28.53 -70.03 56.67
N PHE A 2 -28.39 -68.79 57.15
CA PHE A 2 -28.65 -67.56 56.36
C PHE A 2 -27.49 -66.53 56.37
N ALA A 3 -26.43 -66.75 57.17
CA ALA A 3 -25.31 -65.81 57.29
C ALA A 3 -24.11 -66.10 56.37
N ARG A 4 -24.12 -67.22 55.61
CA ARG A 4 -23.01 -67.60 54.72
C ARG A 4 -23.24 -67.27 53.24
N VAL A 5 -24.42 -66.79 52.86
CA VAL A 5 -24.76 -66.42 51.47
C VAL A 5 -24.42 -64.96 51.16
N TRP A 6 -24.36 -64.08 52.17
CA TRP A 6 -24.06 -62.66 51.99
C TRP A 6 -22.58 -62.34 51.76
N LEU A 7 -21.65 -63.17 52.26
CA LEU A 7 -20.21 -62.95 52.08
C LEU A 7 -19.73 -63.30 50.65
N VAL A 8 -20.41 -64.20 49.96
CA VAL A 8 -20.06 -64.56 48.57
C VAL A 8 -20.61 -63.53 47.58
N ALA A 9 -21.73 -62.87 47.88
CA ALA A 9 -22.29 -61.81 47.05
C ALA A 9 -21.46 -60.51 47.08
N VAL A 10 -20.88 -60.16 48.24
CA VAL A 10 -20.03 -58.96 48.36
C VAL A 10 -18.65 -59.18 47.70
N LEU A 11 -18.10 -60.41 47.77
CA LEU A 11 -16.84 -60.75 47.11
C LEU A 11 -16.97 -60.85 45.58
N TRP A 12 -18.12 -61.25 45.04
CA TRP A 12 -18.36 -61.21 43.58
C TRP A 12 -18.60 -59.79 43.04
N CYS A 13 -19.15 -58.89 43.85
CA CYS A 13 -19.28 -57.48 43.45
C CYS A 13 -17.91 -56.77 43.40
N CYS A 14 -16.97 -57.10 44.29
CA CYS A 14 -15.61 -56.54 44.26
C CYS A 14 -14.69 -57.15 43.18
N ILE A 15 -14.97 -58.35 42.69
CA ILE A 15 -14.17 -58.99 41.64
C ILE A 15 -14.68 -58.61 40.23
N LEU A 16 -15.97 -58.30 40.07
CA LEU A 16 -16.51 -57.71 38.84
C LEU A 16 -16.32 -56.19 38.75
N TRP A 17 -15.96 -55.53 39.85
CA TRP A 17 -15.46 -54.14 39.88
C TRP A 17 -13.92 -54.07 39.93
N LYS A 18 -13.25 -55.10 39.41
CA LYS A 18 -11.87 -55.02 38.90
C LYS A 18 -11.81 -55.18 37.38
N GLY A 19 -12.93 -54.89 36.70
CA GLY A 19 -12.93 -54.56 35.29
C GLY A 19 -12.48 -53.12 35.11
N TYR A 20 -11.22 -52.94 34.68
CA TYR A 20 -10.76 -51.73 34.00
C TYR A 20 -10.90 -50.42 34.83
N HIS A 21 -10.05 -50.25 35.85
CA HIS A 21 -9.52 -48.90 36.12
C HIS A 21 -8.54 -48.55 35.00
N VAL A 22 -9.08 -48.22 33.82
CA VAL A 22 -8.39 -47.33 32.88
C VAL A 22 -8.38 -45.99 33.60
N GLY A 23 -7.19 -45.41 33.80
CA GLY A 23 -7.09 -44.01 34.24
C GLY A 23 -8.05 -43.18 33.39
N ALA A 24 -8.77 -42.25 34.02
CA ALA A 24 -9.81 -41.41 33.40
C ALA A 24 -9.44 -41.13 31.94
N ALA A 25 -10.09 -41.85 31.03
CA ALA A 25 -9.57 -42.03 29.69
C ALA A 25 -9.47 -40.67 29.00
N ASN A 26 -8.42 -40.50 28.21
CA ASN A 26 -8.22 -39.39 27.28
C ASN A 26 -9.33 -39.40 26.20
N THR A 27 -10.58 -39.25 26.60
CA THR A 27 -11.75 -39.42 25.76
C THR A 27 -12.57 -38.17 25.79
N CYS A 28 -12.77 -37.59 24.62
CA CYS A 28 -13.63 -36.44 24.44
C CYS A 28 -15.10 -36.78 24.75
N PRO A 29 -15.92 -35.77 25.10
CA PRO A 29 -17.36 -35.94 25.22
C PRO A 29 -17.98 -36.56 23.94
N PRO A 30 -19.09 -37.32 24.05
CA PRO A 30 -19.70 -38.02 22.91
C PRO A 30 -20.04 -37.11 21.70
N ALA A 31 -20.29 -35.83 21.93
CA ALA A 31 -20.55 -34.83 20.89
C ALA A 31 -19.40 -34.69 19.87
N PHE A 32 -18.17 -35.05 20.24
CA PHE A 32 -16.99 -35.03 19.35
C PHE A 32 -16.87 -36.30 18.49
N LEU A 33 -17.82 -37.24 18.60
CA LEU A 33 -17.95 -38.42 17.73
C LEU A 33 -16.68 -39.29 17.65
N ASN A 34 -15.86 -39.30 18.71
CA ASN A 34 -14.53 -39.94 18.75
C ASN A 34 -13.58 -39.48 17.63
N ARG A 35 -13.77 -38.25 17.11
CA ARG A 35 -12.91 -37.66 16.06
C ARG A 35 -11.85 -36.71 16.61
N CYS A 36 -11.82 -36.53 17.93
CA CYS A 36 -10.87 -35.66 18.61
C CYS A 36 -10.18 -36.42 19.74
N ASN A 37 -9.00 -35.95 20.10
CA ASN A 37 -8.26 -36.35 21.28
C ASN A 37 -8.47 -35.34 22.41
N CYS A 38 -8.66 -35.81 23.64
CA CYS A 38 -8.82 -34.96 24.80
C CYS A 38 -7.94 -35.47 25.92
N GLY A 39 -6.99 -34.70 26.39
CA GLY A 39 -6.05 -35.17 27.41
C GLY A 39 -5.02 -34.13 27.79
N MET A 40 -4.12 -34.51 28.69
CA MET A 40 -2.99 -33.64 29.06
C MET A 40 -1.87 -33.81 28.04
N GLU A 41 -1.47 -32.70 27.41
CA GLU A 41 -0.44 -32.67 26.37
C GLU A 41 0.46 -31.44 26.54
N TYR A 42 1.67 -31.48 25.98
CA TYR A 42 2.54 -30.30 25.94
C TYR A 42 2.02 -29.30 24.90
N SER A 43 1.88 -28.04 25.29
CA SER A 43 1.42 -26.98 24.41
C SER A 43 2.46 -26.69 23.32
N VAL A 44 2.01 -26.69 22.06
CA VAL A 44 2.85 -26.36 20.89
C VAL A 44 2.93 -24.86 20.61
N TYR A 45 2.20 -24.01 21.37
CA TYR A 45 2.00 -22.59 21.02
C TYR A 45 2.81 -21.61 21.86
N ASP A 46 3.13 -21.95 23.11
CA ASP A 46 3.76 -21.03 24.07
C ASP A 46 5.17 -21.47 24.48
N GLY A 47 5.68 -22.57 23.89
CA GLY A 47 6.99 -23.14 24.23
C GLY A 47 7.10 -23.55 25.71
N SER A 48 5.99 -23.61 26.43
CA SER A 48 5.95 -23.98 27.84
C SER A 48 6.22 -25.46 28.01
N THR A 49 6.92 -25.81 29.09
CA THR A 49 7.09 -27.21 29.52
C THR A 49 5.90 -27.71 30.33
N ASP A 50 4.88 -26.88 30.57
CA ASP A 50 3.70 -27.26 31.33
C ASP A 50 2.73 -28.07 30.45
N MET A 51 2.26 -29.19 30.99
CA MET A 51 1.21 -29.99 30.36
C MET A 51 -0.13 -29.26 30.54
N LYS A 52 -0.87 -29.10 29.44
CA LYS A 52 -2.18 -28.45 29.41
C LYS A 52 -3.26 -29.44 28.97
N TYR A 53 -4.46 -29.30 29.52
CA TYR A 53 -5.60 -30.07 29.03
C TYR A 53 -6.02 -29.59 27.65
N THR A 54 -5.69 -30.39 26.64
CA THR A 54 -5.85 -30.09 25.22
C THR A 54 -7.02 -30.86 24.65
N VAL A 55 -7.83 -30.19 23.83
CA VAL A 55 -8.83 -30.80 22.96
C VAL A 55 -8.38 -30.60 21.53
N ASP A 56 -7.87 -31.67 20.91
CA ASP A 56 -7.33 -31.67 19.55
C ASP A 56 -8.30 -32.36 18.58
N CYS A 57 -8.83 -31.56 17.65
CA CYS A 57 -9.73 -31.95 16.58
C CYS A 57 -9.11 -31.70 15.19
N THR A 58 -7.79 -31.77 15.08
CA THR A 58 -7.06 -31.57 13.82
C THR A 58 -7.54 -32.53 12.74
N ASN A 59 -7.95 -32.00 11.58
CA ASN A 59 -8.44 -32.77 10.43
C ASN A 59 -9.59 -33.75 10.76
N ALA A 60 -10.41 -33.43 11.76
CA ALA A 60 -11.53 -34.27 12.20
C ALA A 60 -12.72 -34.31 11.21
N GLY A 61 -12.65 -33.54 10.12
CA GLY A 61 -13.67 -33.48 9.06
C GLY A 61 -14.98 -32.82 9.50
N PHE A 62 -14.93 -31.94 10.50
CA PHE A 62 -16.11 -31.20 10.93
C PHE A 62 -16.50 -30.12 9.92
N GLN A 63 -17.81 -29.93 9.77
CA GLN A 63 -18.38 -28.89 8.90
C GLN A 63 -19.12 -27.80 9.68
N THR A 64 -19.26 -27.98 10.99
CA THR A 64 -19.95 -27.08 11.93
C THR A 64 -19.22 -27.11 13.27
N VAL A 65 -19.55 -26.19 14.17
CA VAL A 65 -18.95 -26.08 15.52
C VAL A 65 -19.89 -26.49 16.66
N THR A 66 -20.96 -27.23 16.35
CA THR A 66 -21.99 -27.57 17.36
C THR A 66 -21.44 -28.41 18.51
N MET A 67 -20.41 -29.23 18.28
CA MET A 67 -19.73 -30.00 19.32
C MET A 67 -19.01 -29.13 20.35
N LEU A 68 -18.59 -27.91 19.98
CA LEU A 68 -17.89 -27.00 20.90
C LEU A 68 -18.80 -26.52 22.04
N GLN A 69 -20.12 -26.68 21.91
CA GLN A 69 -21.07 -26.47 23.01
C GLN A 69 -20.90 -27.49 24.14
N SER A 70 -20.27 -28.63 23.86
CA SER A 70 -19.92 -29.68 24.82
C SER A 70 -18.43 -29.70 25.16
N LEU A 71 -17.69 -28.62 24.88
CA LEU A 71 -16.27 -28.53 25.20
C LEU A 71 -16.05 -28.66 26.73
N PRO A 72 -15.12 -29.52 27.20
CA PRO A 72 -14.86 -29.68 28.63
C PRO A 72 -14.43 -28.35 29.27
N SER A 73 -15.01 -27.99 30.42
CA SER A 73 -14.72 -26.71 31.11
C SER A 73 -13.27 -26.55 31.58
N ARG A 74 -12.55 -27.67 31.75
CA ARG A 74 -11.12 -27.72 32.07
C ARG A 74 -10.19 -27.49 30.87
N THR A 75 -10.74 -27.24 29.68
CA THR A 75 -9.93 -27.06 28.46
C THR A 75 -9.07 -25.82 28.57
N GLU A 76 -7.77 -26.01 28.34
CA GLU A 76 -6.76 -24.97 28.32
C GLU A 76 -6.32 -24.63 26.88
N VAL A 77 -6.32 -25.63 26.00
CA VAL A 77 -5.96 -25.48 24.59
C VAL A 77 -7.02 -26.17 23.72
N LEU A 78 -7.61 -25.43 22.78
CA LEU A 78 -8.48 -25.96 21.75
C LEU A 78 -7.77 -25.90 20.40
N ILE A 79 -7.51 -27.05 19.79
CA ILE A 79 -6.96 -27.17 18.43
C ILE A 79 -8.08 -27.68 17.53
N PHE A 80 -8.53 -26.84 16.60
CA PHE A 80 -9.63 -27.14 15.69
C PHE A 80 -9.22 -26.97 14.22
N THR A 81 -7.95 -27.17 13.93
CA THR A 81 -7.31 -26.91 12.64
C THR A 81 -7.72 -27.90 11.55
N GLY A 82 -7.80 -27.46 10.29
CA GLY A 82 -7.97 -28.37 9.14
C GLY A 82 -9.38 -28.96 9.00
N ASN A 83 -10.41 -28.32 9.56
CA ASN A 83 -11.80 -28.68 9.33
C ASN A 83 -12.41 -27.76 8.23
N ARG A 84 -13.73 -27.74 8.05
CA ARG A 84 -14.39 -26.94 7.00
C ARG A 84 -15.57 -26.15 7.55
N ILE A 85 -15.29 -25.01 8.16
CA ILE A 85 -16.23 -24.21 8.93
C ILE A 85 -16.38 -22.84 8.28
N PRO A 86 -17.22 -22.71 7.24
CA PRO A 86 -17.34 -21.45 6.50
C PRO A 86 -17.84 -20.28 7.35
N THR A 87 -18.60 -20.56 8.41
CA THR A 87 -19.19 -19.53 9.28
C THR A 87 -19.10 -19.95 10.74
N LEU A 88 -18.57 -19.05 11.58
CA LEU A 88 -18.65 -19.16 13.03
C LEU A 88 -19.90 -18.40 13.54
N PRO A 89 -20.89 -19.11 14.12
CA PRO A 89 -22.10 -18.50 14.65
C PRO A 89 -21.87 -17.87 16.03
N ILE A 90 -22.82 -17.06 16.47
CA ILE A 90 -22.88 -16.54 17.83
C ILE A 90 -22.82 -17.67 18.89
N ASN A 91 -22.07 -17.45 19.98
CA ASN A 91 -21.96 -18.35 21.14
C ASN A 91 -21.56 -19.80 20.82
N VAL A 92 -20.41 -20.00 20.14
CA VAL A 92 -19.94 -21.36 19.80
C VAL A 92 -19.75 -22.28 21.00
N PHE A 93 -19.54 -21.71 22.20
CA PHE A 93 -19.40 -22.45 23.46
C PHE A 93 -20.64 -22.44 24.37
N ASN A 94 -21.84 -22.19 23.82
CA ASN A 94 -23.11 -22.21 24.55
C ASN A 94 -23.13 -21.33 25.84
N LYS A 95 -22.48 -20.16 25.80
CA LYS A 95 -22.33 -19.22 26.93
C LYS A 95 -21.58 -19.78 28.15
N THR A 96 -20.94 -20.95 28.02
CA THR A 96 -20.06 -21.49 29.06
C THR A 96 -18.89 -20.53 29.28
N VAL A 97 -18.54 -20.28 30.54
CA VAL A 97 -17.38 -19.48 30.90
C VAL A 97 -16.18 -20.41 31.09
N PHE A 98 -15.14 -20.22 30.30
CA PHE A 98 -13.89 -20.95 30.42
C PHE A 98 -12.88 -20.11 31.18
N ASN A 99 -12.55 -20.56 32.39
CA ASN A 99 -11.61 -19.86 33.27
C ASN A 99 -10.15 -20.29 33.06
N GLN A 100 -9.92 -21.27 32.19
CA GLN A 100 -8.60 -21.87 31.96
C GLN A 100 -8.22 -21.90 30.47
N LEU A 101 -9.14 -21.54 29.56
CA LEU A 101 -8.88 -21.63 28.12
C LEU A 101 -7.94 -20.51 27.70
N GLU A 102 -6.70 -20.85 27.35
CA GLU A 102 -5.66 -19.88 27.02
C GLU A 102 -5.42 -19.77 25.51
N THR A 103 -5.68 -20.84 24.75
CA THR A 103 -5.39 -20.88 23.31
C THR A 103 -6.53 -21.49 22.50
N ILE A 104 -6.89 -20.81 21.41
CA ILE A 104 -7.82 -21.31 20.39
C ILE A 104 -7.12 -21.26 19.04
N ASP A 105 -6.90 -22.43 18.44
CA ASP A 105 -6.47 -22.56 17.05
C ASP A 105 -7.63 -23.01 16.16
N MET A 106 -8.02 -22.17 15.20
CA MET A 106 -9.01 -22.45 14.17
C MET A 106 -8.42 -22.23 12.77
N SER A 107 -7.13 -22.49 12.60
CA SER A 107 -6.43 -22.34 11.33
C SER A 107 -6.94 -23.33 10.26
N ASN A 108 -6.76 -23.01 8.98
CA ASN A 108 -7.09 -23.93 7.88
C ASN A 108 -8.54 -24.45 7.92
N ASN A 109 -9.52 -23.56 8.19
CA ASN A 109 -10.92 -23.93 8.31
C ASN A 109 -11.83 -23.40 7.20
N HIS A 110 -11.28 -22.61 6.26
CA HIS A 110 -12.05 -21.88 5.27
C HIS A 110 -13.10 -20.94 5.89
N ILE A 111 -12.82 -20.38 7.08
CA ILE A 111 -13.73 -19.45 7.75
C ILE A 111 -13.80 -18.18 6.91
N ARG A 112 -15.02 -17.85 6.47
CA ARG A 112 -15.31 -16.60 5.75
C ARG A 112 -15.94 -15.55 6.65
N PHE A 113 -16.78 -16.00 7.59
CA PHE A 113 -17.56 -15.12 8.43
C PHE A 113 -17.48 -15.51 9.89
N ILE A 114 -17.20 -14.54 10.75
CA ILE A 114 -17.24 -14.66 12.19
C ILE A 114 -18.31 -13.68 12.69
N GLN A 115 -19.39 -14.19 13.25
CA GLN A 115 -20.46 -13.34 13.79
C GLN A 115 -19.99 -12.60 15.05
N GLY A 116 -20.51 -11.40 15.29
CA GLY A 116 -20.30 -10.72 16.58
C GLY A 116 -20.74 -11.60 17.76
N LYS A 117 -19.97 -11.60 18.84
CA LYS A 117 -20.19 -12.44 20.03
C LYS A 117 -20.04 -13.96 19.80
N THR A 118 -19.33 -14.37 18.74
CA THR A 118 -18.94 -15.78 18.52
C THR A 118 -18.24 -16.36 19.76
N PHE A 119 -17.21 -15.65 20.25
CA PHE A 119 -16.33 -16.08 21.34
C PHE A 119 -16.77 -15.56 22.72
N HIS A 120 -18.07 -15.61 23.03
CA HIS A 120 -18.53 -15.22 24.36
C HIS A 120 -18.08 -16.23 25.43
N GLY A 121 -17.57 -15.74 26.57
CA GLY A 121 -17.21 -16.57 27.73
C GLY A 121 -15.78 -17.09 27.76
N VAL A 122 -14.88 -16.57 26.90
CA VAL A 122 -13.47 -17.00 26.82
C VAL A 122 -12.49 -15.84 27.07
N SER A 123 -12.76 -15.03 28.09
CA SER A 123 -11.95 -13.84 28.45
C SER A 123 -10.51 -14.15 28.87
N THR A 124 -10.23 -15.41 29.20
CA THR A 124 -8.90 -15.90 29.60
C THR A 124 -7.99 -16.27 28.42
N VAL A 125 -8.52 -16.27 27.19
CA VAL A 125 -7.73 -16.62 25.99
C VAL A 125 -6.68 -15.55 25.73
N LYS A 126 -5.44 -16.02 25.64
CA LYS A 126 -4.23 -15.23 25.37
C LYS A 126 -3.81 -15.31 23.90
N THR A 127 -4.10 -16.42 23.25
CA THR A 127 -3.68 -16.69 21.86
C THR A 127 -4.88 -17.13 21.02
N LEU A 128 -5.18 -16.36 19.97
CA LEU A 128 -6.17 -16.70 18.96
C LEU A 128 -5.48 -16.88 17.61
N ILE A 129 -5.64 -18.05 17.00
CA ILE A 129 -5.01 -18.40 15.72
C ILE A 129 -6.10 -18.66 14.67
N LEU A 130 -6.10 -17.82 13.64
CA LEU A 130 -7.03 -17.85 12.51
C LEU A 130 -6.30 -17.92 11.17
N ASN A 131 -5.05 -18.39 11.17
CA ASN A 131 -4.22 -18.48 9.98
C ASN A 131 -4.87 -19.33 8.88
N HIS A 132 -4.57 -19.03 7.62
CA HIS A 132 -5.03 -19.81 6.47
C HIS A 132 -6.56 -19.98 6.47
N ASN A 133 -7.27 -18.85 6.51
CA ASN A 133 -8.71 -18.78 6.39
C ASN A 133 -9.09 -17.82 5.26
N ASP A 134 -10.38 -17.64 5.02
CA ASP A 134 -10.91 -16.88 3.89
C ASP A 134 -11.72 -15.68 4.38
N LEU A 135 -11.29 -14.99 5.45
CA LEU A 135 -12.07 -13.97 6.14
C LEU A 135 -12.46 -12.87 5.16
N GLU A 136 -13.76 -12.67 5.04
CA GLU A 136 -14.32 -11.54 4.31
C GLU A 136 -14.62 -10.45 5.35
N ILE A 137 -14.17 -9.21 5.15
CA ILE A 137 -14.49 -8.05 6.00
C ILE A 137 -15.01 -6.93 5.11
N THR A 138 -16.28 -7.03 4.70
CA THR A 138 -16.92 -6.12 3.73
C THR A 138 -18.18 -5.45 4.26
N ASP A 139 -18.79 -5.98 5.33
CA ASP A 139 -20.00 -5.42 5.91
C ASP A 139 -19.73 -4.85 7.32
N LYS A 140 -19.69 -3.52 7.40
CA LYS A 140 -19.45 -2.77 8.64
C LYS A 140 -20.54 -2.99 9.70
N LYS A 141 -21.74 -3.43 9.33
CA LYS A 141 -22.87 -3.51 10.29
C LYS A 141 -22.77 -4.70 11.25
N GLU A 142 -22.20 -5.81 10.82
CA GLU A 142 -22.27 -7.06 11.59
C GLU A 142 -20.97 -7.44 12.31
N ARG A 143 -19.85 -6.78 11.97
CA ARG A 143 -18.50 -7.25 12.32
C ARG A 143 -17.66 -6.41 13.32
N PRO A 144 -18.09 -5.27 13.90
CA PRO A 144 -17.19 -4.43 14.72
C PRO A 144 -16.62 -5.15 15.95
N ARG A 145 -17.23 -6.25 16.39
CA ARG A 145 -16.86 -6.97 17.61
C ARG A 145 -16.36 -8.38 17.35
N LEU A 146 -15.71 -8.56 16.21
CA LEU A 146 -15.21 -9.86 15.75
C LEU A 146 -14.23 -10.49 16.76
N PHE A 147 -13.36 -9.69 17.38
CA PHE A 147 -12.42 -10.13 18.42
C PHE A 147 -12.82 -9.68 19.84
N SER A 148 -14.11 -9.43 20.08
CA SER A 148 -14.58 -9.05 21.42
C SER A 148 -14.61 -10.24 22.40
N ASN A 149 -14.57 -9.93 23.70
CA ASN A 149 -14.54 -10.87 24.84
C ASN A 149 -13.22 -11.61 25.03
N PHE A 150 -12.14 -11.16 24.38
CA PHE A 150 -10.79 -11.64 24.64
C PHE A 150 -10.02 -10.63 25.51
N ASP A 151 -10.43 -10.50 26.77
CA ASP A 151 -9.91 -9.47 27.69
C ASP A 151 -8.40 -9.63 27.99
N GLN A 152 -7.85 -10.82 27.76
CA GLN A 152 -6.44 -11.15 27.96
C GLN A 152 -5.69 -11.46 26.65
N LEU A 153 -6.25 -11.13 25.47
CA LEU A 153 -5.61 -11.46 24.20
C LEU A 153 -4.25 -10.79 24.10
N MET A 154 -3.20 -11.59 23.91
CA MET A 154 -1.81 -11.13 23.75
C MET A 154 -1.29 -11.41 22.34
N HIS A 155 -1.75 -12.51 21.71
CA HIS A 155 -1.27 -12.94 20.40
C HIS A 155 -2.44 -13.20 19.47
N LEU A 156 -2.48 -12.46 18.36
CA LEU A 156 -3.50 -12.62 17.33
C LEU A 156 -2.81 -13.02 16.02
N HIS A 157 -3.14 -14.23 15.56
CA HIS A 157 -2.59 -14.78 14.33
C HIS A 157 -3.57 -14.71 13.17
N LEU A 158 -3.21 -13.92 12.16
CA LEU A 158 -3.98 -13.67 10.94
C LEU A 158 -3.10 -13.86 9.69
N THR A 159 -2.13 -14.77 9.73
CA THR A 159 -1.30 -15.10 8.56
C THR A 159 -2.16 -15.72 7.45
N ASN A 160 -2.17 -15.13 6.25
CA ASN A 160 -3.01 -15.56 5.12
C ASN A 160 -4.47 -15.81 5.55
N ALA A 161 -5.07 -14.82 6.22
CA ALA A 161 -6.37 -15.00 6.85
C ALA A 161 -7.52 -14.36 6.05
N PHE A 162 -7.24 -13.48 5.09
CA PHE A 162 -8.26 -12.71 4.37
C PHE A 162 -8.48 -13.22 2.94
N SER A 163 -9.72 -13.10 2.47
CA SER A 163 -10.10 -13.47 1.11
C SER A 163 -9.49 -12.54 0.05
N GLU A 164 -8.81 -13.11 -0.95
CA GLU A 164 -8.23 -12.40 -2.12
C GLU A 164 -9.26 -11.61 -2.95
N LYS A 165 -10.56 -11.86 -2.74
CA LYS A 165 -11.63 -11.12 -3.44
C LYS A 165 -11.75 -9.67 -3.00
N ILE A 166 -11.17 -9.30 -1.86
CA ILE A 166 -11.30 -7.99 -1.23
C ILE A 166 -9.94 -7.30 -1.28
N ASN A 167 -9.93 -6.03 -1.69
CA ASN A 167 -8.70 -5.25 -1.69
C ASN A 167 -8.20 -5.04 -0.25
N SER A 168 -6.88 -5.07 -0.06
CA SER A 168 -6.27 -4.86 1.26
C SER A 168 -6.66 -3.56 1.92
N THR A 169 -6.82 -2.49 1.14
CA THR A 169 -7.24 -1.18 1.64
C THR A 169 -8.62 -1.24 2.29
N ASP A 170 -9.55 -2.01 1.72
CA ASP A 170 -10.92 -2.10 2.19
C ASP A 170 -11.03 -2.86 3.51
N TYR A 171 -10.34 -4.01 3.62
CA TYR A 171 -10.35 -4.77 4.87
C TYR A 171 -9.55 -4.06 5.97
N LEU A 172 -8.47 -3.33 5.66
CA LEU A 172 -7.68 -2.59 6.65
C LEU A 172 -8.47 -1.44 7.28
N LEU A 173 -9.26 -0.71 6.49
CA LEU A 173 -10.21 0.27 7.01
C LEU A 173 -11.20 -0.35 8.00
N SER A 174 -11.66 -1.55 7.70
CA SER A 174 -12.58 -2.27 8.58
C SER A 174 -11.87 -2.88 9.79
N LEU A 175 -10.60 -3.25 9.68
CA LEU A 175 -9.81 -3.76 10.81
C LEU A 175 -9.57 -2.69 11.87
N GLU A 176 -9.39 -1.43 11.50
CA GLU A 176 -9.31 -0.34 12.48
C GLU A 176 -10.57 -0.29 13.36
N ASP A 177 -11.75 -0.26 12.71
CA ASP A 177 -13.05 -0.29 13.40
C ASP A 177 -13.16 -1.53 14.31
N ILE A 178 -12.74 -2.70 13.81
CA ILE A 178 -12.76 -3.97 14.56
C ILE A 178 -11.82 -3.92 15.76
N PHE A 179 -10.59 -3.43 15.61
CA PHE A 179 -9.62 -3.35 16.71
C PHE A 179 -10.11 -2.37 17.78
N TYR A 180 -10.63 -1.22 17.38
CA TYR A 180 -11.20 -0.23 18.29
C TYR A 180 -12.38 -0.81 19.09
N GLU A 181 -13.37 -1.39 18.41
CA GLU A 181 -14.58 -1.92 19.05
C GLU A 181 -14.34 -3.24 19.82
N SER A 182 -13.29 -3.99 19.48
CA SER A 182 -12.91 -5.22 20.19
C SER A 182 -12.11 -4.95 21.47
N ARG A 183 -11.56 -3.74 21.66
CA ARG A 183 -10.77 -3.33 22.84
C ARG A 183 -9.63 -4.29 23.17
N LEU A 184 -8.76 -4.53 22.19
CA LEU A 184 -7.61 -5.43 22.33
C LEU A 184 -6.45 -4.78 23.12
N ASP A 185 -6.74 -4.34 24.35
CA ASP A 185 -5.88 -3.50 25.19
C ASP A 185 -4.60 -4.21 25.67
N PHE A 186 -4.53 -5.53 25.53
CA PHE A 186 -3.40 -6.37 25.96
C PHE A 186 -2.65 -7.02 24.79
N LEU A 187 -3.04 -6.74 23.54
CA LEU A 187 -2.42 -7.37 22.39
C LEU A 187 -0.96 -6.92 22.28
N ARG A 188 -0.06 -7.90 22.25
CA ARG A 188 1.41 -7.73 22.17
C ARG A 188 1.94 -8.09 20.80
N THR A 189 1.41 -9.14 20.18
CA THR A 189 1.88 -9.63 18.88
C THR A 189 0.72 -9.69 17.90
N LEU A 190 0.90 -9.04 16.75
CA LEU A 190 -0.01 -9.11 15.62
C LEU A 190 0.72 -9.69 14.41
N HIS A 191 0.22 -10.82 13.93
CA HIS A 191 0.67 -11.53 12.74
C HIS A 191 -0.25 -11.21 11.57
N LEU A 192 0.29 -10.58 10.54
CA LEU A 192 -0.39 -10.20 9.30
C LEU A 192 0.41 -10.63 8.07
N GLU A 193 1.25 -11.66 8.20
CA GLU A 193 2.04 -12.19 7.10
C GLU A 193 1.14 -12.74 5.99
N GLN A 194 1.60 -12.70 4.73
CA GLN A 194 0.90 -13.36 3.60
C GLN A 194 -0.55 -12.89 3.37
N ASN A 195 -0.85 -11.61 3.63
CA ASN A 195 -2.19 -11.05 3.41
C ASN A 195 -2.28 -10.15 2.18
N GLU A 196 -1.28 -10.20 1.31
CA GLU A 196 -1.20 -9.37 0.11
C GLU A 196 -1.44 -7.89 0.40
N ILE A 197 -0.85 -7.35 1.46
CA ILE A 197 -0.98 -5.93 1.81
C ILE A 197 -0.05 -5.11 0.90
N TRP A 198 -0.60 -4.25 0.04
CA TRP A 198 0.20 -3.44 -0.90
C TRP A 198 0.51 -2.05 -0.34
N THR A 199 -0.45 -1.49 0.40
CA THR A 199 -0.38 -0.21 1.10
C THR A 199 -1.36 -0.23 2.26
N ILE A 200 -1.06 0.53 3.30
CA ILE A 200 -1.99 0.82 4.39
C ILE A 200 -3.01 1.91 3.96
N GLY A 201 -2.78 2.57 2.83
CA GLY A 201 -3.66 3.58 2.23
C GLY A 201 -3.79 4.82 3.11
N ASN A 202 -4.94 5.47 3.06
CA ASN A 202 -5.21 6.66 3.88
C ASN A 202 -5.38 6.33 5.37
N ASN A 203 -5.46 5.05 5.74
CA ASN A 203 -5.64 4.62 7.13
C ASN A 203 -4.32 4.38 7.86
N THR A 204 -3.49 5.42 7.92
CA THR A 204 -2.19 5.33 8.60
C THR A 204 -2.30 4.98 10.09
N ARG A 205 -3.50 5.07 10.71
CA ARG A 205 -3.72 4.85 12.14
C ARG A 205 -4.35 3.49 12.48
N VAL A 206 -4.47 2.58 11.52
CA VAL A 206 -5.08 1.24 11.73
C VAL A 206 -4.55 0.51 12.97
N PHE A 207 -3.25 0.61 13.26
CA PHE A 207 -2.63 -0.08 14.40
C PHE A 207 -2.71 0.71 15.71
N CYS A 208 -3.05 2.01 15.70
CA CYS A 208 -3.11 2.85 16.91
C CYS A 208 -4.14 2.40 17.94
N GLN A 209 -5.06 1.52 17.55
CA GLN A 209 -6.04 0.91 18.44
C GLN A 209 -5.44 -0.21 19.33
N LEU A 210 -4.15 -0.48 19.21
CA LEU A 210 -3.42 -1.56 19.88
C LEU A 210 -2.30 -0.97 20.77
N PRO A 211 -2.64 -0.37 21.93
CA PRO A 211 -1.71 0.46 22.71
C PRO A 211 -0.52 -0.32 23.34
N LYS A 212 -0.66 -1.64 23.51
CA LYS A 212 0.38 -2.51 24.05
C LYS A 212 1.09 -3.35 22.99
N LEU A 213 0.89 -3.05 21.70
CA LEU A 213 1.53 -3.80 20.62
C LEU A 213 3.05 -3.69 20.73
N GLU A 214 3.72 -4.83 20.84
CA GLU A 214 5.17 -4.98 20.97
C GLU A 214 5.79 -5.46 19.65
N GLN A 215 5.07 -6.31 18.90
CA GLN A 215 5.55 -6.92 17.67
C GLN A 215 4.50 -6.88 16.57
N LEU A 216 4.90 -6.36 15.40
CA LEU A 216 4.09 -6.33 14.19
C LEU A 216 4.79 -7.11 13.08
N LEU A 217 4.15 -8.18 12.62
CA LEU A 217 4.73 -9.09 11.64
C LEU A 217 3.97 -8.96 10.32
N LEU A 218 4.63 -8.39 9.33
CA LEU A 218 4.12 -8.07 8.00
C LEU A 218 4.93 -8.77 6.90
N THR A 219 5.64 -9.84 7.25
CA THR A 219 6.47 -10.60 6.32
C THR A 219 5.64 -11.12 5.14
N ASP A 220 6.24 -11.20 3.95
CA ASP A 220 5.59 -11.82 2.79
C ASP A 220 4.28 -11.12 2.38
N ASN A 221 4.32 -9.79 2.35
CA ASN A 221 3.28 -8.93 1.82
C ASN A 221 3.82 -8.20 0.57
N ARG A 222 3.16 -7.14 0.10
CA ARG A 222 3.57 -6.39 -1.10
C ARG A 222 3.82 -4.91 -0.82
N LEU A 223 4.16 -4.56 0.42
CA LEU A 223 4.44 -3.18 0.82
C LEU A 223 5.64 -2.65 0.03
N ARG A 224 5.51 -1.44 -0.51
CA ARG A 224 6.58 -0.76 -1.27
C ARG A 224 7.35 0.25 -0.43
N ASP A 225 6.82 0.61 0.72
CA ASP A 225 7.38 1.58 1.66
C ASP A 225 6.85 1.33 3.08
N PHE A 226 7.32 2.10 4.05
CA PHE A 226 6.78 2.17 5.41
C PHE A 226 5.74 3.30 5.51
N ASP A 227 4.46 2.97 5.29
CA ASP A 227 3.38 3.95 5.10
C ASP A 227 2.35 4.02 6.24
N PHE A 228 2.61 3.37 7.38
CA PHE A 228 1.76 3.42 8.57
C PHE A 228 2.32 4.28 9.70
N GLY A 229 1.42 4.82 10.51
CA GLY A 229 1.71 5.56 11.72
C GLY A 229 2.14 4.64 12.86
N ILE A 230 3.22 5.03 13.54
CA ILE A 230 3.74 4.34 14.73
C ILE A 230 3.85 5.27 15.94
N ASP A 231 3.55 6.56 15.77
CA ASP A 231 3.59 7.59 16.81
C ASP A 231 2.75 7.26 18.06
N CYS A 232 1.71 6.44 17.88
CA CYS A 232 0.81 5.96 18.91
C CYS A 232 1.26 4.64 19.59
N LEU A 233 2.23 3.92 19.01
CA LEU A 233 2.61 2.55 19.38
C LEU A 233 3.79 2.51 20.35
N HIS A 234 3.67 3.17 21.50
CA HIS A 234 4.76 3.36 22.48
C HIS A 234 5.41 2.05 23.00
N SER A 235 4.69 0.93 22.91
CA SER A 235 5.18 -0.40 23.34
C SER A 235 5.91 -1.16 22.22
N LEU A 236 5.91 -0.65 20.99
CA LEU A 236 6.45 -1.35 19.82
C LEU A 236 7.96 -1.51 19.94
N ARG A 237 8.44 -2.73 19.71
CA ARG A 237 9.85 -3.12 19.79
C ARG A 237 10.34 -3.85 18.55
N TYR A 238 9.44 -4.47 17.80
CA TYR A 238 9.83 -5.26 16.63
C TYR A 238 8.85 -5.09 15.47
N ILE A 239 9.38 -4.85 14.28
CA ILE A 239 8.62 -4.82 13.03
C ILE A 239 9.33 -5.74 12.03
N ASN A 240 8.62 -6.73 11.51
CA ASN A 240 9.12 -7.58 10.44
C ASN A 240 8.45 -7.22 9.10
N LEU A 241 9.24 -6.67 8.18
CA LEU A 241 8.88 -6.31 6.80
C LEU A 241 9.65 -7.15 5.79
N GLU A 242 10.20 -8.30 6.19
CA GLU A 242 10.89 -9.21 5.27
C GLU A 242 9.99 -9.63 4.11
N ARG A 243 10.59 -9.96 2.95
CA ARG A 243 9.87 -10.45 1.77
C ARG A 243 8.71 -9.53 1.36
N ASN A 244 8.95 -8.22 1.33
CA ASN A 244 8.02 -7.24 0.77
C ASN A 244 8.60 -6.68 -0.55
N MET A 245 7.98 -5.61 -1.07
CA MET A 245 8.36 -4.97 -2.33
C MET A 245 9.08 -3.64 -2.11
N ILE A 246 9.77 -3.46 -0.98
CA ILE A 246 10.45 -2.21 -0.64
C ILE A 246 11.67 -2.04 -1.53
N THR A 247 11.72 -0.95 -2.30
CA THR A 247 12.88 -0.60 -3.14
C THR A 247 13.83 0.36 -2.42
N ARG A 248 13.26 1.23 -1.58
CA ARG A 248 13.90 2.20 -0.68
C ARG A 248 12.82 2.72 0.27
N LEU A 249 13.22 3.27 1.42
CA LEU A 249 12.29 4.02 2.27
C LEU A 249 12.12 5.46 1.76
N SER A 250 10.91 6.01 1.85
CA SER A 250 10.68 7.44 1.58
C SER A 250 11.27 8.34 2.67
N GLY A 251 11.40 9.64 2.34
CA GLY A 251 11.81 10.64 3.33
C GLY A 251 10.86 10.73 4.53
N ASP A 252 9.56 10.57 4.30
CA ASP A 252 8.55 10.57 5.36
C ASP A 252 8.65 9.34 6.26
N ALA A 253 8.86 8.15 5.66
CA ALA A 253 9.12 6.92 6.40
C ALA A 253 10.35 7.07 7.31
N MET A 254 11.48 7.51 6.74
CA MET A 254 12.73 7.69 7.50
C MET A 254 12.56 8.69 8.65
N ARG A 255 11.92 9.84 8.40
CA ARG A 255 11.67 10.86 9.44
C ARG A 255 10.80 10.31 10.58
N ARG A 256 9.73 9.58 10.24
CA ARG A 256 8.82 8.98 11.23
C ARG A 256 9.53 7.96 12.11
N LEU A 257 10.39 7.12 11.53
CA LEU A 257 11.17 6.12 12.27
C LEU A 257 12.18 6.78 13.23
N GLU A 258 12.85 7.84 12.78
CA GLU A 258 13.77 8.63 13.61
C GLU A 258 13.03 9.31 14.77
N ASP A 259 11.92 9.99 14.49
CA ASP A 259 11.12 10.68 15.51
C ASP A 259 10.59 9.70 16.56
N PHE A 260 10.15 8.51 16.13
CA PHE A 260 9.72 7.46 17.03
C PHE A 260 10.86 6.95 17.92
N THR A 261 12.03 6.66 17.33
CA THR A 261 13.21 6.14 18.06
C THR A 261 13.80 7.18 19.03
N ARG A 262 13.65 8.47 18.73
CA ARG A 262 14.08 9.56 19.64
C ARG A 262 13.19 9.71 20.86
N THR A 263 11.89 9.40 20.73
CA THR A 263 10.88 9.62 21.76
C THR A 263 10.54 8.36 22.56
N THR A 264 10.82 7.19 21.99
CA THR A 264 10.44 5.88 22.53
C THR A 264 11.67 4.95 22.60
N SER A 265 11.53 3.79 23.23
CA SER A 265 12.58 2.75 23.19
C SER A 265 12.90 2.34 21.74
N PRO A 266 14.15 1.91 21.45
CA PRO A 266 14.54 1.47 20.11
C PRO A 266 13.61 0.39 19.56
N VAL A 267 13.17 0.58 18.32
CA VAL A 267 12.43 -0.41 17.55
C VAL A 267 13.38 -1.12 16.59
N LYS A 268 13.39 -2.44 16.65
CA LYS A 268 14.13 -3.28 15.72
C LYS A 268 13.28 -3.54 14.47
N ILE A 269 13.81 -3.21 13.30
CA ILE A 269 13.10 -3.33 12.03
C ILE A 269 13.88 -4.27 11.12
N ARG A 270 13.21 -5.28 10.59
CA ARG A 270 13.80 -6.25 9.68
C ARG A 270 13.19 -6.11 8.29
N MET A 271 14.01 -5.81 7.29
CA MET A 271 13.59 -5.61 5.89
C MET A 271 14.37 -6.49 4.91
N HIS A 272 14.91 -7.62 5.37
CA HIS A 272 15.66 -8.55 4.52
C HIS A 272 14.76 -9.11 3.39
N GLN A 273 15.37 -9.57 2.28
CA GLN A 273 14.63 -10.11 1.12
C GLN A 273 13.60 -9.15 0.50
N ASN A 274 13.84 -7.83 0.56
CA ASN A 274 13.12 -6.85 -0.24
C ASN A 274 13.86 -6.57 -1.57
N ILE A 275 13.18 -5.94 -2.53
CA ILE A 275 13.70 -5.64 -3.87
C ILE A 275 14.45 -4.30 -3.92
N PHE A 276 15.47 -4.12 -3.08
CA PHE A 276 16.19 -2.85 -2.99
C PHE A 276 16.79 -2.44 -4.34
N VAL A 277 16.51 -1.22 -4.77
CA VAL A 277 17.06 -0.61 -5.99
C VAL A 277 18.11 0.40 -5.57
N CYS A 278 19.34 0.27 -6.06
CA CYS A 278 20.49 1.08 -5.67
C CYS A 278 20.88 2.02 -6.80
N ASP A 279 19.92 2.90 -7.13
CA ASP A 279 20.05 3.98 -8.10
C ASP A 279 20.23 5.34 -7.39
N CYS A 280 20.15 6.41 -8.17
CA CYS A 280 20.26 7.77 -7.65
C CYS A 280 19.14 8.18 -6.69
N ARG A 281 17.95 7.58 -6.78
CA ARG A 281 16.82 7.89 -5.88
C ARG A 281 17.00 7.26 -4.50
N SER A 282 17.81 6.21 -4.41
CA SER A 282 18.13 5.55 -3.15
C SER A 282 19.30 6.18 -2.39
N LYS A 283 19.92 7.24 -2.94
CA LYS A 283 21.00 8.00 -2.29
C LYS A 283 20.68 8.34 -0.83
N HIS A 284 19.58 9.06 -0.61
CA HIS A 284 19.22 9.53 0.74
C HIS A 284 18.91 8.37 1.69
N PHE A 285 18.30 7.29 1.18
CA PHE A 285 18.03 6.10 1.97
C PHE A 285 19.32 5.39 2.41
N ILE A 286 20.29 5.23 1.51
CA ILE A 286 21.59 4.61 1.83
C ILE A 286 22.43 5.49 2.77
N GLU A 287 22.43 6.82 2.55
CA GLU A 287 23.07 7.78 3.47
C GLU A 287 22.44 7.73 4.87
N TRP A 288 21.11 7.65 4.93
CA TRP A 288 20.38 7.50 6.18
C TRP A 288 20.73 6.18 6.88
N LEU A 289 20.76 5.04 6.20
CA LEU A 289 21.17 3.75 6.80
C LEU A 289 22.57 3.79 7.44
N ASN A 290 23.49 4.57 6.87
CA ASN A 290 24.84 4.73 7.40
C ASN A 290 24.92 5.61 8.66
N THR A 291 23.92 6.46 8.90
CA THR A 291 23.96 7.50 9.95
C THR A 291 22.83 7.39 10.97
N THR A 292 21.81 6.59 10.69
CA THR A 292 20.62 6.42 11.52
C THR A 292 20.93 5.69 12.84
N HIS A 293 20.16 6.04 13.88
CA HIS A 293 20.14 5.33 15.16
C HIS A 293 19.01 4.30 15.24
N VAL A 294 18.19 4.18 14.20
CA VAL A 294 17.13 3.18 14.10
C VAL A 294 17.78 1.81 13.90
N ASP A 295 17.38 0.81 14.69
CA ASP A 295 17.93 -0.55 14.61
C ASP A 295 17.35 -1.30 13.40
N ILE A 296 17.99 -1.15 12.24
CA ILE A 296 17.68 -1.92 11.03
C ILE A 296 18.49 -3.22 11.02
N ASP A 297 17.84 -4.33 11.32
CA ASP A 297 18.46 -5.63 11.56
C ASP A 297 19.19 -6.18 10.32
N GLY A 298 20.52 -6.20 10.35
CA GLY A 298 21.33 -6.79 9.29
C GLY A 298 21.30 -6.02 7.96
N TRP A 299 20.97 -4.73 7.96
CA TRP A 299 20.85 -3.92 6.73
C TRP A 299 22.11 -3.95 5.84
N LYS A 300 23.27 -4.16 6.45
CA LYS A 300 24.57 -4.23 5.77
C LYS A 300 24.69 -5.41 4.81
N ASP A 301 23.85 -6.43 4.97
CA ASP A 301 23.83 -7.65 4.17
C ASP A 301 22.70 -7.64 3.14
N TYR A 302 21.88 -6.59 3.10
CA TYR A 302 20.80 -6.46 2.13
C TYR A 302 21.39 -6.16 0.76
N LYS A 303 20.93 -6.87 -0.27
CA LYS A 303 21.47 -6.75 -1.62
C LYS A 303 20.59 -5.89 -2.53
N CYS A 304 21.25 -5.16 -3.42
CA CYS A 304 20.62 -4.45 -4.50
C CYS A 304 20.21 -5.42 -5.61
N VAL A 305 18.92 -5.49 -5.91
CA VAL A 305 18.40 -6.29 -7.04
C VAL A 305 18.62 -5.54 -8.36
N ASP A 306 18.57 -4.22 -8.33
CA ASP A 306 18.83 -3.33 -9.45
C ASP A 306 19.64 -2.12 -8.98
N GLY A 307 20.24 -1.35 -9.89
CA GLY A 307 20.95 -0.14 -9.52
C GLY A 307 21.68 0.56 -10.66
N TYR A 308 21.92 1.86 -10.45
CA TYR A 308 22.73 2.70 -11.32
C TYR A 308 23.92 3.29 -10.54
N PRO A 309 25.16 3.18 -11.05
CA PRO A 309 25.55 2.44 -12.26
C PRO A 309 25.27 0.94 -12.10
N SER A 310 25.19 0.19 -13.20
CA SER A 310 24.91 -1.26 -13.19
C SER A 310 25.88 -2.07 -12.30
N SER A 311 27.05 -1.52 -11.99
CA SER A 311 27.96 -2.08 -11.00
C SER A 311 27.41 -2.11 -9.56
N ASN A 312 26.26 -1.51 -9.28
CA ASN A 312 25.59 -1.57 -7.97
C ASN A 312 24.71 -2.82 -7.83
N ILE A 313 24.38 -3.51 -8.92
CA ILE A 313 23.63 -4.76 -8.87
C ILE A 313 24.42 -5.81 -8.08
N ASP A 314 23.72 -6.60 -7.27
CA ASP A 314 24.25 -7.65 -6.37
C ASP A 314 25.17 -7.19 -5.23
N LYS A 315 25.58 -5.92 -5.20
CA LYS A 315 26.28 -5.33 -4.05
C LYS A 315 25.36 -5.26 -2.84
N THR A 316 25.95 -5.31 -1.65
CA THR A 316 25.18 -5.00 -0.45
C THR A 316 24.96 -3.50 -0.29
N LEU A 317 23.91 -3.08 0.43
CA LEU A 317 23.62 -1.67 0.70
C LEU A 317 24.80 -0.94 1.37
N LYS A 318 25.66 -1.66 2.10
CA LYS A 318 26.88 -1.12 2.69
C LYS A 318 28.00 -0.87 1.66
N GLU A 319 28.07 -1.70 0.62
CA GLU A 319 29.09 -1.64 -0.44
C GLU A 319 28.75 -0.62 -1.53
N VAL A 320 27.48 -0.19 -1.61
CA VAL A 320 27.05 0.83 -2.57
C VAL A 320 27.72 2.16 -2.23
N VAL A 321 28.60 2.59 -3.12
CA VAL A 321 29.11 3.97 -3.13
C VAL A 321 28.10 4.80 -3.89
N VAL A 322 27.33 5.59 -3.16
CA VAL A 322 26.41 6.55 -3.75
C VAL A 322 27.21 7.55 -4.59
N GLN A 323 27.02 7.53 -5.92
CA GLN A 323 27.71 8.47 -6.79
C GLN A 323 27.25 9.91 -6.54
N SER A 324 28.19 10.84 -6.50
CA SER A 324 27.93 12.30 -6.47
C SER A 324 27.39 12.84 -7.79
N ASP A 325 27.42 12.03 -8.85
CA ASP A 325 27.04 12.39 -10.21
C ASP A 325 25.64 11.92 -10.61
N CYS A 326 24.75 11.82 -9.63
CA CYS A 326 23.34 11.68 -9.89
C CYS A 326 22.79 12.94 -10.56
N GLY A 327 22.44 12.82 -11.83
CA GLY A 327 21.80 13.87 -12.60
C GLY A 327 22.07 13.81 -14.10
N ALA A 328 21.18 14.39 -14.90
CA ALA A 328 21.41 14.60 -16.34
C ALA A 328 22.08 15.96 -16.53
N SER A 329 23.06 16.06 -17.44
CA SER A 329 23.67 17.35 -17.79
C SER A 329 23.17 17.83 -19.15
N VAL A 330 22.62 19.04 -19.20
CA VAL A 330 22.26 19.73 -20.45
C VAL A 330 23.18 20.94 -20.60
N GLY A 331 24.17 20.84 -21.48
CA GLY A 331 25.25 21.83 -21.57
C GLY A 331 26.06 21.90 -20.27
N ASN A 332 26.12 23.08 -19.65
CA ASN A 332 26.80 23.30 -18.36
C ASN A 332 25.87 23.14 -17.15
N THR A 333 24.59 22.80 -17.36
CA THR A 333 23.60 22.68 -16.28
C THR A 333 23.45 21.22 -15.89
N LYS A 334 23.71 20.90 -14.62
CA LYS A 334 23.52 19.55 -14.04
C LYS A 334 22.18 19.48 -13.30
N ILE A 335 21.25 18.68 -13.80
CA ILE A 335 19.93 18.41 -13.22
C ILE A 335 20.08 17.21 -12.29
N THR A 336 20.20 17.45 -10.99
CA THR A 336 20.49 16.41 -9.99
C THR A 336 19.23 15.86 -9.30
N ASP A 337 18.11 16.57 -9.44
CA ASP A 337 16.80 16.15 -8.92
C ASP A 337 16.06 15.32 -9.96
N LEU A 338 16.38 14.03 -9.99
CA LEU A 338 15.88 13.06 -10.98
C LEU A 338 14.43 12.60 -10.73
N VAL A 339 13.69 13.18 -9.78
CA VAL A 339 12.21 13.06 -9.81
C VAL A 339 11.69 13.64 -11.12
N PHE A 340 12.35 14.72 -11.60
CA PHE A 340 12.13 15.31 -12.91
C PHE A 340 12.71 14.52 -14.09
N ALA A 341 13.36 13.36 -13.91
CA ALA A 341 13.93 12.64 -15.04
C ALA A 341 12.86 11.97 -15.91
N ASP A 342 11.80 11.46 -15.30
CA ASP A 342 10.61 10.99 -16.02
C ASP A 342 9.95 12.17 -16.74
N ASP A 343 9.85 13.33 -16.08
CA ASP A 343 9.37 14.57 -16.69
C ASP A 343 10.33 15.13 -17.75
N ALA A 344 11.63 14.86 -17.67
CA ALA A 344 12.65 15.34 -18.60
C ALA A 344 12.74 14.45 -19.84
N VAL A 345 12.50 13.15 -19.71
CA VAL A 345 12.28 12.25 -20.85
C VAL A 345 10.97 12.62 -21.54
N ILE A 346 9.89 12.84 -20.78
CA ILE A 346 8.63 13.36 -21.32
C ILE A 346 8.83 14.73 -21.96
N PHE A 347 9.61 15.62 -21.35
CA PHE A 347 9.90 16.96 -21.89
C PHE A 347 10.76 16.88 -23.14
N ALA A 348 11.76 15.99 -23.20
CA ALA A 348 12.61 15.78 -24.36
C ALA A 348 11.83 15.16 -25.53
N GLU A 349 11.00 14.15 -25.28
CA GLU A 349 10.09 13.56 -26.27
C GLU A 349 9.05 14.60 -26.73
N SER A 350 8.53 15.42 -25.80
CA SER A 350 7.64 16.53 -26.13
C SER A 350 8.34 17.63 -26.94
N LEU A 351 9.63 17.87 -26.70
CA LEU A 351 10.45 18.82 -27.44
C LEU A 351 10.68 18.36 -28.88
N GLU A 352 10.94 17.08 -29.08
CA GLU A 352 11.11 16.48 -30.41
C GLU A 352 9.81 16.58 -31.22
N VAL A 353 8.67 16.30 -30.58
CA VAL A 353 7.34 16.49 -31.17
C VAL A 353 7.05 17.96 -31.49
N LEU A 354 7.44 18.88 -30.60
CA LEU A 354 7.26 20.33 -30.81
C LEU A 354 8.11 20.84 -31.98
N VAL A 355 9.36 20.39 -32.09
CA VAL A 355 10.27 20.70 -33.19
C VAL A 355 9.67 20.23 -34.52
N MET A 356 9.21 18.98 -34.60
CA MET A 356 8.58 18.44 -35.82
C MET A 356 7.29 19.20 -36.20
N ALA A 357 6.45 19.55 -35.22
CA ALA A 357 5.22 20.30 -35.48
C ALA A 357 5.50 21.72 -35.99
N LEU A 358 6.54 22.38 -35.47
CA LEU A 358 6.96 23.71 -35.90
C LEU A 358 7.64 23.69 -37.27
N GLU A 359 8.40 22.64 -37.60
CA GLU A 359 8.96 22.44 -38.95
C GLU A 359 7.87 22.20 -39.99
N ALA A 360 6.85 21.39 -39.65
CA ALA A 360 5.69 21.19 -40.52
C ALA A 360 4.92 22.50 -40.74
N LEU A 361 4.70 23.28 -39.68
CA LEU A 361 4.08 24.61 -39.76
C LEU A 361 4.91 25.58 -40.63
N HIS A 362 6.24 25.50 -40.53
CA HIS A 362 7.13 26.30 -41.36
C HIS A 362 7.00 25.96 -42.86
N GLU A 363 6.96 24.67 -43.22
CA GLU A 363 6.80 24.27 -44.61
C GLU A 363 5.41 24.60 -45.18
N GLU A 364 4.35 24.58 -44.35
CA GLU A 364 3.01 25.03 -44.77
C GLU A 364 2.88 26.56 -44.88
N ALA A 365 3.65 27.33 -44.09
CA ALA A 365 3.65 28.79 -44.11
C ALA A 365 4.50 29.38 -45.25
N LYS A 366 5.49 28.63 -45.73
CA LYS A 366 6.44 29.01 -46.79
C LYS A 366 5.79 29.46 -48.11
N PRO A 367 4.75 28.81 -48.65
CA PRO A 367 4.05 29.25 -49.86
C PRO A 367 3.29 30.57 -49.67
N LEU A 368 2.97 30.93 -48.43
CA LEU A 368 2.31 32.18 -48.05
C LEU A 368 3.31 33.33 -47.82
N GLY A 369 4.62 33.09 -48.02
CA GLY A 369 5.68 34.08 -47.82
C GLY A 369 5.98 34.37 -46.34
N LEU A 370 5.62 33.43 -45.46
CA LEU A 370 5.76 33.55 -44.01
C LEU A 370 6.93 32.70 -43.49
N GLU A 371 7.73 33.25 -42.57
CA GLU A 371 8.86 32.56 -41.93
C GLU A 371 8.63 32.40 -40.42
N VAL A 372 8.96 31.23 -39.87
CA VAL A 372 8.72 30.87 -38.46
C VAL A 372 10.05 30.98 -37.71
N SER A 373 10.14 31.86 -36.70
CA SER A 373 11.38 32.14 -35.96
C SER A 373 11.47 31.37 -34.63
N TRP A 374 12.55 30.60 -34.49
CA TRP A 374 12.92 29.82 -33.29
C TRP A 374 13.16 30.67 -32.03
N LEU A 375 13.61 31.92 -32.18
CA LEU A 375 14.01 32.77 -31.04
C LEU A 375 12.85 33.55 -30.40
N LYS A 376 11.71 33.69 -31.11
CA LYS A 376 10.62 34.60 -30.68
C LYS A 376 9.22 34.03 -30.78
N THR A 377 9.03 32.79 -31.27
CA THR A 377 7.71 32.16 -31.49
C THR A 377 6.74 33.13 -32.20
N LYS A 378 7.19 33.73 -33.31
CA LYS A 378 6.38 34.65 -34.14
C LYS A 378 6.60 34.34 -35.62
N VAL A 379 5.54 34.51 -36.41
CA VAL A 379 5.53 34.34 -37.87
C VAL A 379 5.65 35.71 -38.54
N GLN A 380 6.57 35.88 -39.49
CA GLN A 380 6.82 37.17 -40.16
C GLN A 380 6.65 37.05 -41.69
N VAL A 381 6.11 38.10 -42.34
CA VAL A 381 5.94 38.18 -43.80
C VAL A 381 7.22 38.72 -44.45
N ARG A 382 7.66 38.08 -45.54
CA ARG A 382 8.80 38.55 -46.35
C ARG A 382 8.38 39.75 -47.22
N GLU A 383 9.10 40.87 -47.14
CA GLU A 383 8.88 42.02 -48.02
C GLU A 383 9.04 41.63 -49.50
N LEU A 384 7.93 41.59 -50.24
CA LEU A 384 7.92 41.45 -51.69
C LEU A 384 8.29 42.79 -52.34
N ARG A 385 9.49 42.88 -52.94
CA ARG A 385 9.81 43.95 -53.90
C ARG A 385 9.16 43.65 -55.25
N CYS A 386 8.24 44.50 -55.69
CA CYS A 386 7.77 44.50 -57.08
C CYS A 386 8.83 45.13 -58.02
N PRO A 387 8.97 44.67 -59.28
CA PRO A 387 9.90 45.27 -60.25
C PRO A 387 9.32 46.56 -60.84
N SER A 388 10.12 47.62 -60.86
CA SER A 388 9.82 48.90 -61.51
C SER A 388 10.09 48.84 -63.02
N TYR A 389 9.09 49.20 -63.84
CA TYR A 389 9.27 49.61 -65.24
C TYR A 389 9.42 51.13 -65.30
N GLY A 390 10.49 51.61 -65.93
CA GLY A 390 10.85 53.03 -65.94
C GLY A 390 10.29 53.83 -67.11
N LYS A 391 10.35 55.17 -66.97
CA LYS A 391 10.99 56.10 -67.92
C LYS A 391 10.84 57.56 -67.45
N SER A 392 11.94 58.31 -67.63
CA SER A 392 12.10 59.73 -68.06
C SER A 392 11.30 60.82 -67.32
N ASP A 393 11.78 62.03 -67.02
CA ASP A 393 12.96 62.81 -67.41
C ASP A 393 13.07 63.95 -66.37
N SER A 394 14.26 64.21 -65.82
CA SER A 394 15.01 65.46 -66.04
C SER A 394 14.89 66.56 -64.97
N VAL A 395 16.08 67.12 -64.70
CA VAL A 395 16.42 68.46 -64.17
C VAL A 395 16.21 68.77 -62.68
N GLY A 396 17.30 69.19 -62.03
CA GLY A 396 17.27 70.39 -61.18
C GLY A 396 17.76 70.29 -59.73
N THR A 397 19.08 70.34 -59.55
CA THR A 397 19.82 71.18 -58.57
C THR A 397 19.47 71.23 -57.06
N MET A 398 20.51 70.90 -56.27
CA MET A 398 21.04 71.57 -55.05
C MET A 398 20.20 71.71 -53.77
N GLY A 399 20.79 71.19 -52.68
CA GLY A 399 21.05 71.97 -51.46
C GLY A 399 20.13 71.71 -50.25
N PRO A 400 20.62 71.89 -49.01
CA PRO A 400 20.35 70.93 -47.93
C PRO A 400 19.44 71.42 -46.78
N MET A 401 18.92 70.42 -46.07
CA MET A 401 18.54 70.34 -44.64
C MET A 401 18.26 71.62 -43.83
N SER A 402 17.08 71.69 -43.20
CA SER A 402 16.99 71.85 -41.73
C SER A 402 15.62 71.43 -41.18
N HIS A 403 15.64 71.06 -39.89
CA HIS A 403 14.61 70.41 -39.06
C HIS A 403 13.30 71.17 -38.83
N GLY A 404 12.23 70.41 -38.54
CA GLY A 404 11.06 70.88 -37.78
C GLY A 404 9.94 69.85 -37.67
N ASN A 405 9.71 69.34 -36.45
CA ASN A 405 8.65 68.38 -36.06
C ASN A 405 7.24 68.74 -36.56
N HIS A 406 6.43 67.72 -36.91
CA HIS A 406 5.03 67.63 -36.48
C HIS A 406 4.48 66.20 -36.61
N SER A 407 3.88 65.74 -35.52
CA SER A 407 3.04 64.54 -35.38
C SER A 407 1.81 64.57 -36.30
N HIS A 408 1.55 63.48 -37.02
CA HIS A 408 0.23 63.21 -37.60
C HIS A 408 -0.21 61.76 -37.34
N GLY A 409 -1.39 61.66 -36.72
CA GLY A 409 -2.06 60.41 -36.40
C GLY A 409 -2.51 59.65 -37.65
N TYR A 410 -2.56 58.34 -37.49
CA TYR A 410 -3.11 57.40 -38.46
C TYR A 410 -4.60 57.72 -38.73
N SER A 411 -4.99 57.84 -40.00
CA SER A 411 -6.38 58.13 -40.38
C SER A 411 -7.31 56.97 -40.00
N SER A 412 -8.59 57.25 -39.70
CA SER A 412 -9.55 56.23 -39.24
C SER A 412 -9.74 55.07 -40.23
N ALA A 413 -9.37 55.26 -41.51
CA ALA A 413 -9.35 54.23 -42.54
C ALA A 413 -8.28 53.14 -42.27
N THR A 414 -7.15 53.48 -41.67
CA THR A 414 -6.07 52.53 -41.36
C THR A 414 -6.37 51.66 -40.14
N ILE A 415 -7.04 52.23 -39.12
CA ILE A 415 -7.53 51.48 -37.96
C ILE A 415 -8.69 50.57 -38.37
N GLY A 416 -9.57 51.04 -39.27
CA GLY A 416 -10.62 50.22 -39.87
C GLY A 416 -10.08 49.03 -40.66
N ALA A 417 -9.04 49.24 -41.48
CA ALA A 417 -8.41 48.17 -42.26
C ALA A 417 -7.72 47.12 -41.38
N LEU A 418 -7.00 47.54 -40.33
CA LEU A 418 -6.35 46.62 -39.38
C LEU A 418 -7.37 45.83 -38.55
N SER A 419 -8.46 46.46 -38.14
CA SER A 419 -9.56 45.80 -37.42
C SER A 419 -10.26 44.77 -38.31
N PHE A 420 -10.48 45.12 -39.59
CA PHE A 420 -11.08 44.21 -40.57
C PHE A 420 -10.16 43.01 -40.87
N LEU A 421 -8.86 43.22 -40.98
CA LEU A 421 -7.86 42.15 -41.16
C LEU A 421 -7.79 41.21 -39.95
N LEU A 422 -7.83 41.73 -38.72
CA LEU A 422 -7.85 40.91 -37.50
C LEU A 422 -9.13 40.08 -37.38
N VAL A 423 -10.29 40.67 -37.67
CA VAL A 423 -11.57 39.94 -37.65
C VAL A 423 -11.62 38.92 -38.79
N PHE A 424 -11.12 39.26 -39.97
CA PHE A 424 -11.09 38.35 -41.13
C PHE A 424 -10.13 37.17 -40.91
N THR A 425 -8.94 37.41 -40.36
CA THR A 425 -7.97 36.35 -40.03
C THR A 425 -8.44 35.46 -38.88
N SER A 426 -9.05 36.05 -37.84
CA SER A 426 -9.68 35.28 -36.75
C SER A 426 -10.86 34.43 -37.25
N SER A 427 -11.69 34.98 -38.14
CA SER A 427 -12.82 34.26 -38.75
C SER A 427 -12.36 33.15 -39.70
N MET A 428 -11.26 33.36 -40.45
CA MET A 428 -10.64 32.33 -41.28
C MET A 428 -10.03 31.21 -40.42
N LEU A 429 -9.35 31.53 -39.32
CA LEU A 429 -8.82 30.53 -38.38
C LEU A 429 -9.94 29.73 -37.73
N LEU A 430 -11.04 30.37 -37.32
CA LEU A 430 -12.24 29.70 -36.83
C LEU A 430 -12.90 28.83 -37.91
N ALA A 431 -12.97 29.30 -39.16
CA ALA A 431 -13.51 28.54 -40.28
C ALA A 431 -12.65 27.31 -40.62
N VAL A 432 -11.31 27.45 -40.60
CA VAL A 432 -10.35 26.35 -40.77
C VAL A 432 -10.46 25.35 -39.62
N ALA A 433 -10.52 25.82 -38.38
CA ALA A 433 -10.73 24.96 -37.20
C ALA A 433 -12.09 24.24 -37.23
N TYR A 434 -13.14 24.90 -37.76
CA TYR A 434 -14.48 24.33 -37.90
C TYR A 434 -14.56 23.30 -39.03
N PHE A 435 -14.03 23.61 -40.23
CA PHE A 435 -14.01 22.70 -41.38
C PHE A 435 -13.08 21.50 -41.16
N HIS A 436 -11.96 21.69 -40.45
CA HIS A 436 -11.04 20.62 -40.11
C HIS A 436 -11.25 20.05 -38.71
N LYS A 437 -12.36 20.37 -38.03
CA LYS A 437 -12.66 19.90 -36.67
C LYS A 437 -12.55 18.37 -36.53
N GLN A 438 -13.04 17.62 -37.51
CA GLN A 438 -12.95 16.15 -37.54
C GLN A 438 -11.51 15.66 -37.72
N LYS A 439 -10.69 16.36 -38.51
CA LYS A 439 -9.30 16.02 -38.81
C LYS A 439 -8.35 16.40 -37.66
N LEU A 440 -8.56 17.57 -37.05
CA LEU A 440 -7.90 17.97 -35.80
C LEU A 440 -8.28 17.03 -34.65
N LYS A 441 -9.55 16.66 -34.54
CA LYS A 441 -9.99 15.68 -33.55
C LYS A 441 -9.39 14.30 -33.80
N SER A 442 -9.25 13.84 -35.06
CA SER A 442 -8.58 12.56 -35.36
C SER A 442 -7.07 12.59 -35.14
N ILE A 443 -6.44 13.77 -35.19
CA ILE A 443 -5.01 13.94 -34.90
C ILE A 443 -4.77 14.04 -33.39
N PHE A 444 -5.56 14.83 -32.66
CA PHE A 444 -5.31 15.08 -31.25
C PHE A 444 -5.92 14.03 -30.30
N VAL A 445 -7.06 13.43 -30.63
CA VAL A 445 -7.73 12.47 -29.73
C VAL A 445 -6.91 11.20 -29.49
N PRO A 446 -6.28 10.55 -30.48
CA PRO A 446 -5.44 9.38 -30.22
C PRO A 446 -4.21 9.71 -29.38
N TYR A 447 -3.65 10.91 -29.54
CA TYR A 447 -2.49 11.38 -28.77
C TYR A 447 -2.89 11.77 -27.34
N TRP A 448 -4.03 12.42 -27.17
CA TRP A 448 -4.58 12.73 -25.85
C TRP A 448 -5.00 11.46 -25.10
N ASP A 449 -5.61 10.48 -25.77
CA ASP A 449 -5.90 9.14 -25.23
C ASP A 449 -4.62 8.36 -24.92
N PHE A 450 -3.55 8.51 -25.71
CA PHE A 450 -2.26 7.87 -25.45
C PHE A 450 -1.56 8.46 -24.22
N ILE A 451 -1.55 9.79 -24.10
CA ILE A 451 -1.02 10.52 -22.95
C ILE A 451 -1.83 10.19 -21.68
N THR A 452 -3.16 10.22 -21.75
CA THR A 452 -4.04 9.93 -20.59
C THR A 452 -4.12 8.45 -20.21
N ARG A 453 -3.81 7.51 -21.11
CA ARG A 453 -3.68 6.08 -20.76
C ARG A 453 -2.31 5.72 -20.17
N LYS A 454 -1.26 6.49 -20.47
CA LYS A 454 0.09 6.32 -19.91
C LYS A 454 0.28 7.07 -18.59
N ILE A 455 -0.33 8.23 -18.46
CA ILE A 455 -0.50 8.94 -17.19
C ILE A 455 -1.71 8.30 -16.50
N GLY A 456 -1.50 7.23 -15.76
CA GLY A 456 -2.52 6.75 -14.82
C GLY A 456 -2.82 7.86 -13.83
N TYR A 457 -3.88 8.63 -14.07
CA TYR A 457 -4.32 9.73 -13.21
C TYR A 457 -4.63 9.18 -11.80
N THR A 458 -3.65 9.23 -10.90
CA THR A 458 -3.88 9.58 -9.51
C THR A 458 -3.74 11.09 -9.43
N GLY A 459 -4.86 11.80 -9.44
CA GLY A 459 -4.86 13.25 -9.29
C GLY A 459 -4.22 13.65 -7.96
N LEU A 460 -3.27 14.58 -8.02
CA LEU A 460 -2.82 15.37 -6.87
C LEU A 460 -4.05 16.04 -6.25
N SER A 461 -4.25 15.85 -4.95
CA SER A 461 -5.23 16.61 -4.18
C SER A 461 -4.90 18.10 -4.22
N HIS A 462 -5.92 18.94 -4.16
CA HIS A 462 -5.88 20.39 -4.31
C HIS A 462 -4.98 21.16 -3.30
N ASP A 463 -4.31 20.46 -2.38
CA ASP A 463 -3.57 21.02 -1.25
C ASP A 463 -2.06 21.20 -1.49
N GLU A 464 -1.53 20.81 -2.65
CA GLU A 464 -0.09 20.93 -2.98
C GLU A 464 0.23 21.97 -4.07
N ALA A 465 -0.72 22.84 -4.43
CA ALA A 465 -0.42 23.98 -5.30
C ALA A 465 0.36 25.05 -4.51
N PRO A 466 1.58 25.47 -4.94
CA PRO A 466 2.27 26.60 -4.34
C PRO A 466 1.40 27.86 -4.47
N GLN A 467 1.20 28.57 -3.37
CA GLN A 467 0.47 29.85 -3.38
C GLN A 467 1.15 30.83 -4.34
N GLU A 468 0.37 31.41 -5.25
CA GLU A 468 0.80 32.48 -6.15
C GLU A 468 1.37 33.65 -5.35
N VAL A 469 2.65 33.95 -5.59
CA VAL A 469 3.26 35.21 -5.17
C VAL A 469 2.75 36.28 -6.15
N ASN A 470 1.83 37.11 -5.69
CA ASN A 470 1.38 38.30 -6.41
C ASN A 470 2.56 39.28 -6.55
N VAL A 471 2.87 39.67 -7.79
CA VAL A 471 3.74 40.81 -8.14
C VAL A 471 2.88 41.95 -8.65
#